data_AF-A0A921JC59-F1
#
_entry.id   AF-A0A921JC59-F1
#
_cell.length_a   1.000
_cell.length_b   1.000
_cell.length_c   1.000
_cell.angle_alpha   90.00
_cell.angle_beta   90.00
_cell.angle_gamma   90.00
#
_symmetry.space_group_name_H-M   'P 1'
#
loop_
_entity.id
_entity.type
_entity.pdbx_description
1 polymer ?
#
loop_
_entity_poly.entity_id
_entity_poly.type
_entity_poly.pdbx_seq_one_letter_code
_entity_poly.pdbx_strand_id
1 'polypeptide(L)'
;MKKFFMFFILSFVLVLGACDNGDDDADTTDDAEEDADTEEVVDEEEATEEEATEDEEAEEDATEEEEEADDSASTSDFDAEEFARTNCAACHGQDFTGGMGPDLTGLDEGTITDAVREGPGPMPSYSEDQISDEDLDVLAGFFSEM
;
A
#
# COMPACT_ATOMS: atom_id res chain seq x y z
N MET A 1 36.42 -27.13 3.27
CA MET A 1 36.89 -26.70 4.61
C MET A 1 35.74 -25.86 5.20
N LYS A 2 34.59 -26.38 5.63
CA LYS A 2 34.28 -27.21 6.80
C LYS A 2 34.89 -26.69 8.10
N LYS A 3 34.01 -26.04 8.89
CA LYS A 3 33.87 -26.08 10.36
C LYS A 3 34.24 -24.79 11.10
N PHE A 4 33.46 -24.57 12.15
CA PHE A 4 33.49 -23.51 13.16
C PHE A 4 32.77 -22.24 12.70
N PHE A 5 31.55 -21.93 13.17
CA PHE A 5 31.27 -21.77 14.60
C PHE A 5 29.76 -21.94 14.88
N MET A 6 29.41 -23.10 15.46
CA MET A 6 28.13 -23.34 16.11
C MET A 6 28.44 -23.53 17.61
N PHE A 7 28.23 -22.47 18.38
CA PHE A 7 28.17 -22.42 19.86
C PHE A 7 27.45 -21.10 20.16
N PHE A 8 26.49 -20.95 21.04
CA PHE A 8 25.73 -21.84 21.92
C PHE A 8 24.74 -20.87 22.59
N ILE A 9 23.44 -21.16 22.52
CA ILE A 9 22.47 -21.06 23.62
C ILE A 9 22.53 -19.78 24.49
N LEU A 10 21.47 -18.95 24.43
CA LEU A 10 20.68 -18.63 25.63
C LEU A 10 19.37 -17.89 25.25
N SER A 11 18.25 -18.55 25.54
CA SER A 11 17.03 -17.97 26.09
C SER A 11 16.69 -16.51 25.78
N PHE A 12 15.53 -16.28 25.17
CA PHE A 12 14.36 -15.96 25.99
C PHE A 12 13.08 -16.22 25.19
N VAL A 13 12.40 -17.30 25.58
CA VAL A 13 10.97 -17.49 25.38
C VAL A 13 10.28 -16.27 25.97
N LEU A 14 9.84 -15.33 25.14
CA LEU A 14 8.97 -14.23 25.56
C LEU A 14 7.53 -14.71 25.47
N VAL A 15 7.18 -15.41 26.56
CA VAL A 15 5.84 -15.83 26.98
C VAL A 15 4.82 -14.72 26.80
N LEU A 16 3.71 -15.06 26.12
CA LEU A 16 2.41 -14.43 26.22
C LEU A 16 1.92 -14.40 27.68
N GLY A 17 1.50 -13.23 28.19
CA GLY A 17 0.68 -13.19 29.40
C GLY A 17 0.68 -11.85 30.14
N ALA A 18 -0.15 -10.91 29.70
CA ALA A 18 -0.72 -9.88 30.57
C ALA A 18 -2.06 -9.39 29.98
N CYS A 19 -3.08 -10.19 30.23
CA CYS A 19 -4.47 -9.76 30.27
C CYS A 19 -4.66 -9.06 31.62
N ASP A 20 -4.77 -7.73 31.66
CA ASP A 20 -5.13 -6.98 32.85
C ASP A 20 -6.65 -6.71 32.80
N ASN A 21 -7.39 -7.60 33.46
CA ASN A 21 -8.83 -7.53 33.65
C ASN A 21 -9.10 -6.87 35.02
N GLY A 22 -9.44 -5.59 34.98
CA GLY A 22 -9.93 -4.84 36.14
C GLY A 22 -11.38 -5.21 36.44
N ASP A 23 -11.56 -5.88 37.58
CA ASP A 23 -12.81 -6.22 38.25
C ASP A 23 -13.10 -5.12 39.29
N ASP A 24 -14.31 -4.54 39.33
CA ASP A 24 -14.87 -3.95 40.56
C ASP A 24 -16.40 -3.70 40.43
N ASP A 25 -17.11 -4.50 41.23
CA ASP A 25 -18.31 -4.22 42.05
C ASP A 25 -19.75 -4.12 41.48
N ALA A 26 -20.47 -5.24 41.68
CA ALA A 26 -21.61 -5.41 42.61
C ALA A 26 -23.05 -4.94 42.27
N ASP A 27 -24.00 -5.77 42.77
CA ASP A 27 -25.48 -5.67 42.84
C ASP A 27 -26.22 -6.03 41.52
N THR A 28 -27.22 -6.92 41.43
CA THR A 28 -28.15 -7.50 42.42
C THR A 28 -28.75 -8.79 41.83
N THR A 29 -29.19 -9.68 42.72
CA THR A 29 -29.93 -10.93 42.53
C THR A 29 -31.32 -10.75 41.89
N ASP A 30 -31.73 -11.68 41.00
CA ASP A 30 -32.92 -12.58 41.12
C ASP A 30 -33.45 -13.07 39.75
N ASP A 31 -34.00 -14.28 39.79
CA ASP A 31 -35.03 -14.89 38.92
C ASP A 31 -34.69 -15.42 37.51
N ALA A 32 -34.22 -16.66 37.48
CA ALA A 32 -35.04 -17.88 37.26
C ALA A 32 -36.07 -17.96 36.10
N GLU A 33 -35.89 -19.07 35.36
CA GLU A 33 -36.84 -19.91 34.60
C GLU A 33 -37.31 -19.55 33.17
N GLU A 34 -36.85 -20.44 32.27
CA GLU A 34 -37.55 -21.19 31.20
C GLU A 34 -37.71 -20.68 29.75
N ASP A 35 -37.14 -21.54 28.88
CA ASP A 35 -37.55 -21.99 27.54
C ASP A 35 -37.52 -21.03 26.36
N ALA A 36 -36.65 -21.30 25.37
CA ALA A 36 -36.85 -22.39 24.41
C ALA A 36 -35.74 -22.37 23.35
N ASP A 37 -35.19 -23.56 23.05
CA ASP A 37 -34.92 -24.11 21.71
C ASP A 37 -34.43 -23.11 20.62
N THR A 38 -33.28 -23.28 19.95
CA THR A 38 -32.91 -24.46 19.18
C THR A 38 -31.44 -24.36 18.74
N GLU A 39 -30.78 -25.52 18.76
CA GLU A 39 -29.46 -25.86 18.26
C GLU A 39 -29.21 -25.43 16.79
N GLU A 40 -28.00 -24.98 16.45
CA GLU A 40 -27.19 -25.78 15.50
C GLU A 40 -25.68 -25.54 15.66
N VAL A 41 -25.04 -26.68 15.90
CA VAL A 41 -23.62 -27.01 15.94
C VAL A 41 -22.86 -26.69 14.64
N VAL A 42 -21.66 -26.13 14.76
CA VAL A 42 -20.53 -26.40 13.84
C VAL A 42 -19.26 -26.35 14.69
N ASP A 43 -18.83 -27.50 15.22
CA ASP A 43 -17.76 -28.35 14.69
C ASP A 43 -16.37 -27.78 14.98
N GLU A 44 -15.72 -28.44 15.94
CA GLU A 44 -14.40 -28.20 16.50
C GLU A 44 -13.46 -29.30 15.97
N GLU A 45 -12.14 -29.04 16.04
CA GLU A 45 -11.02 -29.99 15.86
C GLU A 45 -10.61 -30.27 14.40
N GLU A 46 -9.34 -30.36 13.99
CA GLU A 46 -8.06 -30.31 14.69
C GLU A 46 -6.94 -30.26 13.63
N ALA A 47 -5.74 -29.98 14.13
CA ALA A 47 -4.41 -29.92 13.53
C ALA A 47 -4.07 -30.84 12.33
N THR A 48 -3.04 -30.43 11.56
CA THR A 48 -1.77 -31.17 11.46
C THR A 48 -0.73 -30.40 10.63
N GLU A 49 0.51 -30.54 11.06
CA GLU A 49 1.71 -29.81 10.62
C GLU A 49 2.44 -30.46 9.43
N GLU A 50 3.52 -29.78 9.01
CA GLU A 50 4.71 -30.28 8.29
C GLU A 50 4.61 -30.34 6.75
N GLU A 51 5.59 -29.95 5.92
CA GLU A 51 6.96 -29.44 6.04
C GLU A 51 7.42 -28.98 4.63
N ALA A 52 8.43 -28.11 4.61
CA ALA A 52 9.59 -28.05 3.69
C ALA A 52 9.47 -27.90 2.14
N THR A 53 9.97 -26.73 1.70
CA THR A 53 11.05 -26.49 0.71
C THR A 53 10.95 -26.94 -0.75
N GLU A 54 11.16 -25.98 -1.66
CA GLU A 54 12.02 -25.98 -2.88
C GLU A 54 11.89 -24.55 -3.44
N ASP A 55 12.82 -23.62 -3.18
CA ASP A 55 14.07 -23.36 -3.93
C ASP A 55 13.85 -23.33 -5.45
N GLU A 56 13.99 -22.16 -6.06
CA GLU A 56 14.93 -21.88 -7.15
C GLU A 56 14.67 -20.46 -7.70
N GLU A 57 15.74 -19.68 -7.62
CA GLU A 57 15.99 -18.41 -8.28
C GLU A 57 16.00 -18.59 -9.81
N ALA A 58 15.54 -17.58 -10.56
CA ALA A 58 16.04 -17.21 -11.89
C ALA A 58 15.15 -16.06 -12.41
N GLU A 59 15.52 -14.79 -12.24
CA GLU A 59 16.48 -14.07 -13.09
C GLU A 59 15.86 -13.63 -14.43
N GLU A 60 15.85 -12.30 -14.59
CA GLU A 60 16.08 -11.55 -15.85
C GLU A 60 14.87 -11.36 -16.80
N ASP A 61 14.35 -10.13 -16.85
CA ASP A 61 14.16 -9.47 -18.14
C ASP A 61 14.51 -7.99 -18.00
N ALA A 62 15.77 -7.70 -18.28
CA ALA A 62 16.19 -6.41 -18.76
C ALA A 62 15.78 -6.32 -20.23
N THR A 63 14.79 -5.48 -20.52
CA THR A 63 14.62 -4.92 -21.85
C THR A 63 14.74 -3.41 -21.76
N GLU A 64 16.00 -2.99 -21.90
CA GLU A 64 16.33 -1.69 -22.46
C GLU A 64 15.77 -1.65 -23.89
N GLU A 65 14.88 -0.71 -24.17
CA GLU A 65 14.98 0.05 -25.41
C GLU A 65 14.84 1.52 -25.07
N GLU A 66 15.89 2.23 -25.49
CA GLU A 66 16.05 3.65 -25.42
C GLU A 66 15.17 4.38 -26.45
N GLU A 67 14.81 5.61 -26.06
CA GLU A 67 14.62 6.80 -26.90
C GLU A 67 13.42 6.80 -27.88
N GLU A 68 12.42 7.58 -27.50
CA GLU A 68 11.95 8.62 -28.40
C GLU A 68 11.94 9.93 -27.61
N ALA A 69 12.95 10.77 -27.87
CA ALA A 69 12.88 12.17 -27.56
C ALA A 69 11.87 12.83 -28.52
N ASP A 70 10.74 13.30 -27.99
CA ASP A 70 9.98 14.37 -28.63
C ASP A 70 9.95 15.59 -27.69
N ASP A 71 10.32 16.71 -28.28
CA ASP A 71 10.75 17.93 -27.63
C ASP A 71 9.51 18.72 -27.19
N SER A 72 9.15 18.68 -25.91
CA SER A 72 8.34 19.74 -25.30
C SER A 72 8.66 19.93 -23.82
N ALA A 73 9.14 21.13 -23.51
CA ALA A 73 9.53 21.66 -22.18
C ALA A 73 10.83 21.11 -21.56
N SER A 74 11.93 21.12 -22.32
CA SER A 74 13.28 21.20 -21.73
C SER A 74 13.42 22.48 -20.88
N THR A 75 13.25 22.40 -19.56
CA THR A 75 13.91 23.29 -18.58
C THR A 75 13.94 22.82 -17.12
N SER A 76 13.73 21.54 -16.80
CA SER A 76 13.99 21.06 -15.43
C SER A 76 14.46 19.61 -15.41
N ASP A 77 15.34 19.28 -14.45
CA ASP A 77 15.80 17.92 -14.10
C ASP A 77 14.67 17.15 -13.38
N PHE A 78 13.41 17.49 -13.68
CA PHE A 78 12.24 17.00 -12.98
C PHE A 78 11.81 15.67 -13.59
N ASP A 79 11.88 14.62 -12.79
CA ASP A 79 11.37 13.31 -13.16
C ASP A 79 9.86 13.25 -12.86
N ALA A 80 9.06 13.51 -13.89
CA ALA A 80 7.60 13.47 -13.79
C ALA A 80 7.07 12.10 -13.40
N GLU A 81 7.68 11.03 -13.90
CA GLU A 81 7.24 9.67 -13.63
C GLU A 81 7.53 9.28 -12.16
N GLU A 82 8.72 9.58 -11.65
CA GLU A 82 9.06 9.35 -10.24
C GLU A 82 8.16 10.17 -9.32
N PHE A 83 7.89 11.44 -9.67
CA PHE A 83 6.97 12.28 -8.91
C PHE A 83 5.55 11.70 -8.92
N ALA A 84 5.04 11.29 -10.08
CA ALA A 84 3.72 10.70 -10.24
C ALA A 84 3.58 9.39 -9.43
N ARG A 85 4.58 8.50 -9.50
CA ARG A 85 4.59 7.25 -8.74
C ARG A 85 4.58 7.50 -7.23
N THR A 86 5.33 8.50 -6.77
CA THR A 86 5.45 8.81 -5.34
C THR A 86 4.19 9.50 -4.80
N ASN A 87 3.58 10.38 -5.58
CA ASN A 87 2.55 11.30 -5.08
C ASN A 87 1.13 10.95 -5.54
N CYS A 88 0.96 10.28 -6.68
CA CYS A 88 -0.33 10.10 -7.34
C CYS A 88 -0.80 8.63 -7.31
N ALA A 89 0.13 7.67 -7.49
CA ALA A 89 -0.20 6.26 -7.70
C ALA A 89 -1.01 5.63 -6.55
N ALA A 90 -0.80 6.09 -5.31
CA ALA A 90 -1.54 5.59 -4.14
C ALA A 90 -3.07 5.76 -4.27
N CYS A 91 -3.52 6.77 -5.03
CA CYS A 91 -4.93 7.03 -5.27
C CYS A 91 -5.35 6.67 -6.69
N HIS A 92 -4.50 6.89 -7.68
CA HIS A 92 -4.82 6.74 -9.10
C HIS A 92 -4.37 5.40 -9.69
N GLY A 93 -3.85 4.48 -8.88
CA GLY A 93 -3.35 3.19 -9.34
C GLY A 93 -1.88 3.26 -9.77
N GLN A 94 -1.21 2.10 -9.74
CA GLN A 94 0.21 2.00 -10.12
C GLN A 94 0.46 2.31 -11.60
N ASP A 95 -0.56 2.12 -12.43
CA ASP A 95 -0.59 2.40 -13.85
C ASP A 95 -1.38 3.68 -14.19
N PHE A 96 -1.80 4.44 -13.17
CA PHE A 96 -2.57 5.67 -13.29
C PHE A 96 -3.95 5.55 -13.98
N THR A 97 -4.41 4.32 -14.26
CA THR A 97 -5.71 4.03 -14.89
C THR A 97 -6.91 4.17 -13.95
N GLY A 98 -6.64 4.55 -12.69
CA GLY A 98 -7.62 4.85 -11.67
C GLY A 98 -7.56 3.90 -10.48
N GLY A 99 -8.40 4.20 -9.48
CA GLY A 99 -8.51 3.44 -8.25
C GLY A 99 -9.46 4.11 -7.28
N MET A 100 -8.90 4.80 -6.29
CA MET A 100 -9.67 5.74 -5.46
C MET A 100 -9.96 7.04 -6.20
N GLY A 101 -8.99 7.50 -7.00
CA GLY A 101 -9.13 8.60 -7.94
C GLY A 101 -9.50 8.11 -9.35
N PRO A 102 -9.93 9.02 -10.24
CA PRO A 102 -10.21 8.70 -11.64
C PRO A 102 -8.93 8.33 -12.42
N ASP A 103 -9.12 7.79 -13.62
CA ASP A 103 -8.06 7.61 -14.61
C ASP A 103 -7.39 8.95 -14.96
N LEU A 104 -6.06 8.97 -14.99
CA LEU A 104 -5.24 10.14 -15.34
C LEU A 104 -4.66 10.07 -16.76
N THR A 105 -4.73 8.92 -17.41
CA THR A 105 -4.13 8.69 -18.72
C THR A 105 -4.91 9.39 -19.84
N GLY A 106 -4.18 9.94 -20.82
CA GLY A 106 -4.73 10.66 -21.96
C GLY A 106 -5.58 11.89 -21.64
N LEU A 107 -5.46 12.45 -20.43
CA LEU A 107 -6.14 13.69 -20.06
C LEU A 107 -5.43 14.90 -20.65
N ASP A 108 -6.19 15.97 -20.93
CA ASP A 108 -5.56 17.20 -21.40
C ASP A 108 -4.72 17.87 -20.29
N GLU A 109 -3.59 18.45 -20.68
CA GLU A 109 -2.63 19.06 -19.76
C GLU A 109 -3.27 20.12 -18.86
N GLY A 110 -4.22 20.90 -19.40
CA GLY A 110 -4.95 21.93 -18.66
C GLY A 110 -5.80 21.34 -17.53
N THR A 111 -6.52 20.26 -17.80
CA THR A 111 -7.29 19.53 -16.80
C THR A 111 -6.39 18.98 -15.70
N ILE A 112 -5.21 18.45 -16.04
CA ILE A 112 -4.26 17.92 -15.05
C ILE A 112 -3.69 19.05 -14.18
N THR A 113 -3.19 20.12 -14.80
CA THR A 113 -2.63 21.27 -14.07
C THR A 113 -3.67 21.89 -13.13
N ASP A 114 -4.89 22.14 -13.59
CA ASP A 114 -5.99 22.66 -12.78
C ASP A 114 -6.34 21.70 -11.62
N ALA A 115 -6.45 20.39 -11.89
CA ALA A 115 -6.77 19.41 -10.86
C ALA A 115 -5.67 19.30 -9.80
N VAL A 116 -4.39 19.37 -10.19
CA VAL A 116 -3.26 19.33 -9.25
C VAL A 116 -3.22 20.59 -8.39
N ARG A 117 -3.56 21.76 -8.94
CA ARG A 117 -3.60 23.03 -8.18
C ARG A 117 -4.83 23.13 -7.27
N GLU A 118 -6.00 22.69 -7.73
CA GLU A 118 -7.26 22.81 -6.97
C GLU A 118 -7.46 21.67 -5.96
N GLY A 119 -6.99 20.45 -6.26
CA GLY A 119 -7.18 19.27 -5.42
C GLY A 119 -8.65 18.88 -5.26
N PRO A 120 -9.32 18.37 -6.30
CA PRO A 120 -10.75 18.06 -6.26
C PRO A 120 -11.09 16.92 -5.29
N GLY A 121 -12.13 17.13 -4.47
CA GLY A 121 -12.65 16.10 -3.57
C GLY A 121 -11.64 15.74 -2.47
N PRO A 122 -11.20 14.47 -2.35
CA PRO A 122 -10.16 14.06 -1.41
C PRO A 122 -8.73 14.24 -1.96
N MET A 123 -8.56 14.63 -3.23
CA MET A 123 -7.25 14.81 -3.85
C MET A 123 -6.54 16.00 -3.20
N PRO A 124 -5.30 15.86 -2.72
CA PRO A 124 -4.55 16.99 -2.19
C PRO A 124 -4.22 17.99 -3.30
N SER A 125 -4.26 19.28 -2.96
CA SER A 125 -3.73 20.34 -3.82
C SER A 125 -2.22 20.46 -3.67
N TYR A 126 -1.50 20.70 -4.76
CA TYR A 126 -0.06 20.96 -4.76
C TYR A 126 0.21 22.43 -5.11
N SER A 127 0.81 23.16 -4.18
CA SER A 127 1.17 24.57 -4.40
C SER A 127 2.41 24.73 -5.27
N GLU A 128 2.64 25.95 -5.76
CA GLU A 128 3.86 26.32 -6.51
C GLU A 128 5.16 26.04 -5.72
N ASP A 129 5.09 26.03 -4.39
CA ASP A 129 6.22 25.68 -3.53
C ASP A 129 6.55 24.17 -3.54
N GLN A 130 5.58 23.31 -3.88
CA GLN A 130 5.76 21.85 -3.93
C GLN A 130 6.14 21.37 -5.33
N ILE A 131 5.54 21.99 -6.35
CA ILE A 131 5.82 21.74 -7.76
C ILE A 131 5.68 23.07 -8.49
N SER A 132 6.74 23.50 -9.16
CA SER A 132 6.73 24.75 -9.93
C SER A 132 5.75 24.64 -11.10
N ASP A 133 5.35 25.76 -11.70
CA ASP A 133 4.48 25.73 -12.89
C ASP A 133 5.17 25.02 -14.05
N GLU A 134 6.47 25.25 -14.24
CA GLU A 134 7.24 24.55 -15.28
C GLU A 134 7.29 23.02 -15.05
N ASP A 135 7.50 22.57 -13.82
CA ASP A 135 7.51 21.13 -13.50
C ASP A 135 6.12 20.51 -13.61
N LEU A 136 5.08 21.27 -13.27
CA LEU A 136 3.70 20.82 -13.38
C LEU A 136 3.27 20.67 -14.85
N ASP A 137 3.76 21.54 -15.74
CA ASP A 137 3.55 21.39 -17.18
C ASP A 137 4.22 20.10 -17.70
N VAL A 138 5.43 19.79 -17.25
CA VAL A 138 6.11 18.52 -17.58
C VAL A 138 5.33 17.32 -17.04
N LEU A 139 4.82 17.38 -15.80
CA LEU A 139 3.98 16.34 -15.22
C LEU A 139 2.67 16.15 -16.00
N ALA A 140 2.06 17.25 -16.44
CA ALA A 140 0.83 17.21 -17.21
C ALA A 140 1.05 16.61 -18.60
N GLY A 141 2.17 16.94 -19.25
CA GLY A 141 2.60 16.32 -20.51
C GLY A 141 2.71 14.80 -20.38
N PHE A 142 3.41 14.32 -19.34
CA PHE A 142 3.57 12.89 -19.07
C PHE A 142 2.24 12.11 -19.06
N PHE A 143 1.20 12.65 -18.42
CA PHE A 143 -0.10 11.99 -18.37
C PHE A 143 -0.93 12.15 -19.65
N SER A 144 -0.73 13.24 -20.40
CA SER A 144 -1.36 13.48 -21.71
C SER A 144 -0.83 12.53 -22.79
N GLU A 145 0.43 12.11 -22.66
CA GLU A 145 1.11 11.20 -23.58
C GLU A 145 0.88 9.71 -23.28
N MET A 146 0.36 9.40 -22.09
CA MET A 146 0.08 8.03 -21.62
C MET A 146 -1.25 7.50 -22.16
#